data_AF-A0A1Q6TXV1-F1
#
_entry.id   AF-A0A1Q6TXV1-F1
#
_cell.length_a   1.000
_cell.length_b   1.000
_cell.length_c   1.000
_cell.angle_alpha   90.00
_cell.angle_beta   90.00
_cell.angle_gamma   90.00
#
_symmetry.space_group_name_H-M   'P 1'
#
loop_
_entity.id
_entity.type
_entity.pdbx_description
1 polymer ?
#
loop_
_entity_poly.entity_id
_entity_poly.type
_entity_poly.pdbx_seq_one_letter_code
_entity_poly.pdbx_strand_id
1 'polypeptide(L)'
;MFKIKKGFTLAEMMVVMLILSIVLAAMAPVITTRSKTDQSSPWKYSEGNLSDAYYGLGDSQTAMIGQREFSDTDETAKLIINSSDIRPSQIAFKHKNTNQGVLRLINQGLLLGTLSNDGSINNGSVAIGKTVKAGDSSVAIGSGTDATGRGATAIGNLSKATGTWSTSVGGSTVSGNYSTGVGNTTVTGEYSTAVGNNISTANDYTTAVGHSAKAESDYATAVGYETVASGSNSTAIGYKARSTGENSIAISVGIDDRGATGSQSIAIGHASNAGADNTTSLGTSARATAEGATALGYNTDASGTNSLSIGNAAATEASNAIVIGPNAYVQRYGGIAIGNNAHSGATDSTLYGDYAIAIGQDSKAGSDDSISIGYQAGTTNKGSNVIAIGSHACQYVSGSNKICIGNNSGPNSNDSGNTDSVERIYIGSQSKYDKGSAVLEVHNSSSSGSLFPDLTDNLTSVIIHGNLIVTGRIATRFYDTDDLKTFGRYNRYVHHYDINDDLLNNYVQSTSDRRLKYVGKENSSGLDKIRQLKVFNYTYKKDDNKEPHVGVIAQDLQKVFPDAVKKGKDGFLTIRMEDMFYAVINAVKELDARVTALEKENADLKARLDRLEAKIK
;
A
#
# COMPACT_ATOMS: atom_id res chain seq x y z
N MET A 1 104.31 -29.68 -107.21
CA MET A 1 104.07 -29.27 -108.61
C MET A 1 103.08 -28.12 -108.61
N PHE A 2 103.51 -26.99 -109.17
CA PHE A 2 102.89 -25.68 -109.28
C PHE A 2 101.37 -25.62 -109.57
N LYS A 3 100.66 -24.69 -108.92
CA LYS A 3 100.15 -23.47 -109.59
C LYS A 3 99.57 -22.47 -108.57
N ILE A 4 100.35 -21.42 -108.33
CA ILE A 4 99.92 -20.16 -107.72
C ILE A 4 98.87 -19.53 -108.64
N LYS A 5 97.62 -19.38 -108.19
CA LYS A 5 96.63 -18.51 -108.84
C LYS A 5 96.76 -17.12 -108.23
N LYS A 6 96.92 -16.14 -109.11
CA LYS A 6 97.10 -14.70 -108.86
C LYS A 6 96.18 -14.21 -107.76
N GLY A 7 96.77 -13.61 -106.71
CA GLY A 7 96.04 -12.82 -105.73
C GLY A 7 95.41 -11.62 -106.41
N PHE A 8 94.15 -11.36 -106.09
CA PHE A 8 93.42 -10.18 -106.49
C PHE A 8 94.20 -8.92 -106.09
N THR A 9 94.26 -7.95 -106.99
CA THR A 9 94.89 -6.66 -106.70
C THR A 9 94.12 -5.93 -105.61
N LEU A 10 94.79 -5.09 -104.81
CA LEU A 10 94.14 -4.30 -103.75
C LEU A 10 92.97 -3.47 -104.31
N ALA A 11 93.08 -3.00 -105.55
CA ALA A 11 92.00 -2.32 -106.28
C ALA A 11 90.79 -3.25 -106.56
N GLU A 12 91.01 -4.51 -106.94
CA GLU A 12 89.94 -5.49 -107.12
C GLU A 12 89.30 -5.90 -105.78
N MET A 13 90.06 -6.04 -104.69
CA MET A 13 89.47 -6.26 -103.35
C MET A 13 88.71 -5.05 -102.83
N MET A 14 89.16 -3.82 -103.12
CA MET A 14 88.44 -2.60 -102.74
C MET A 14 87.15 -2.44 -103.55
N VAL A 15 87.16 -2.78 -104.85
CA VAL A 15 85.93 -2.79 -105.67
C VAL A 15 84.98 -3.89 -105.22
N VAL A 16 85.47 -5.09 -104.88
CA VAL A 16 84.63 -6.16 -104.32
C VAL A 16 84.08 -5.79 -102.94
N MET A 17 84.85 -5.12 -102.07
CA MET A 17 84.38 -4.62 -100.77
C MET A 17 83.43 -3.42 -100.90
N LEU A 18 83.61 -2.57 -101.91
CA LEU A 18 82.69 -1.47 -102.23
C LEU A 18 81.37 -2.01 -102.80
N ILE A 19 81.43 -3.00 -103.69
CA ILE A 19 80.23 -3.67 -104.24
C ILE A 19 79.55 -4.51 -103.15
N LEU A 20 80.29 -5.23 -102.29
CA LEU A 20 79.70 -5.93 -101.14
C LEU A 20 79.09 -4.96 -100.14
N SER A 21 79.72 -3.81 -99.86
CA SER A 21 79.18 -2.83 -98.91
C SER A 21 77.99 -2.06 -99.48
N ILE A 22 77.94 -1.79 -100.79
CA ILE A 22 76.75 -1.25 -101.46
C ILE A 22 75.63 -2.30 -101.53
N VAL A 23 75.94 -3.58 -101.76
CA VAL A 23 74.95 -4.66 -101.73
C VAL A 23 74.45 -4.95 -100.32
N LEU A 24 75.31 -4.94 -99.29
CA LEU A 24 74.91 -5.05 -97.87
C LEU A 24 74.17 -3.79 -97.38
N ALA A 25 74.52 -2.59 -97.85
CA ALA A 25 73.80 -1.35 -97.51
C ALA A 25 72.46 -1.22 -98.26
N ALA A 26 72.33 -1.77 -99.47
CA ALA A 26 71.08 -1.83 -100.23
C ALA A 26 70.18 -3.00 -99.78
N MET A 27 70.73 -4.05 -99.17
CA MET A 27 69.98 -5.14 -98.51
C MET A 27 69.61 -4.85 -97.05
N ALA A 28 70.19 -3.81 -96.44
CA ALA A 28 69.92 -3.41 -95.05
C ALA A 28 68.53 -2.77 -94.79
N PRO A 29 67.74 -2.34 -95.80
CA PRO A 29 66.35 -1.97 -95.55
C PRO A 29 65.34 -2.64 -96.51
N VAL A 30 65.59 -3.84 -97.06
CA VAL A 30 64.57 -4.56 -97.87
C VAL A 30 64.69 -6.09 -97.72
N ILE A 31 64.91 -6.59 -96.50
CA ILE A 31 64.29 -7.85 -96.07
C ILE A 31 63.42 -7.50 -94.88
N THR A 32 62.22 -7.06 -95.25
CA THR A 32 61.01 -6.97 -94.45
C THR A 32 61.20 -6.24 -93.13
N THR A 33 61.10 -4.91 -93.22
CA THR A 33 60.14 -4.15 -92.43
C THR A 33 58.91 -5.00 -92.15
N ARG A 34 58.93 -5.75 -91.05
CA ARG A 34 57.70 -6.18 -90.39
C ARG A 34 57.10 -4.89 -89.86
N SER A 35 56.21 -4.37 -90.69
CA SER A 35 55.11 -3.50 -90.37
C SER A 35 55.08 -3.01 -88.92
N LYS A 36 55.28 -1.71 -88.71
CA LYS A 36 54.82 -1.01 -87.50
C LYS A 36 53.28 -0.93 -87.41
N THR A 37 52.56 -1.76 -88.17
CA THR A 37 51.14 -2.08 -87.97
C THR A 37 50.90 -3.59 -87.81
N ASP A 38 51.94 -4.39 -87.51
CA ASP A 38 51.71 -5.66 -86.81
C ASP A 38 51.51 -5.36 -85.31
N GLN A 39 50.46 -4.57 -85.03
CA GLN A 39 49.67 -4.69 -83.82
C GLN A 39 48.80 -5.95 -83.93
N SER A 40 49.32 -7.07 -84.46
CA SER A 40 48.75 -8.34 -84.06
C SER A 40 49.08 -8.44 -82.58
N SER A 41 48.01 -8.32 -81.80
CA SER A 41 47.93 -8.76 -80.41
C SER A 41 48.88 -9.95 -80.21
N PRO A 42 49.56 -10.11 -79.07
CA PRO A 42 50.37 -11.31 -78.79
C PRO A 42 49.59 -12.64 -78.89
N TRP A 43 48.30 -12.59 -79.23
CA TRP A 43 47.41 -13.69 -79.53
C TRP A 43 46.99 -13.66 -81.01
N LYS A 44 47.52 -14.59 -81.81
CA LYS A 44 47.01 -14.90 -83.15
C LYS A 44 45.86 -15.88 -83.00
N TYR A 45 44.68 -15.47 -83.45
CA TYR A 45 43.52 -16.34 -83.68
C TYR A 45 43.95 -17.64 -84.39
N SER A 46 43.68 -18.78 -83.77
CA SER A 46 43.88 -20.11 -84.34
C SER A 46 42.52 -20.79 -84.48
N GLU A 47 42.11 -21.11 -85.71
CA GLU A 47 40.95 -21.98 -85.96
C GLU A 47 41.23 -23.35 -85.33
N GLY A 48 40.72 -23.57 -84.12
CA GLY A 48 40.95 -24.76 -83.29
C GLY A 48 41.28 -24.47 -81.83
N ASN A 49 41.54 -23.21 -81.44
CA ASN A 49 41.81 -22.84 -80.05
C ASN A 49 40.63 -22.05 -79.46
N LEU A 50 39.94 -22.62 -78.47
CA LEU A 50 38.61 -22.16 -78.01
C LEU A 50 38.67 -21.05 -76.93
N SER A 51 39.76 -20.29 -76.85
CA SER A 51 39.94 -19.23 -75.84
C SER A 51 40.92 -18.16 -76.31
N ASP A 52 40.45 -17.16 -77.06
CA ASP A 52 41.22 -15.95 -77.38
C ASP A 52 40.45 -14.68 -76.97
N ALA A 53 41.18 -13.69 -76.43
CA ALA A 53 40.67 -12.39 -76.01
C ALA A 53 40.97 -11.31 -77.07
N TYR A 54 39.95 -10.55 -77.49
CA TYR A 54 40.08 -9.48 -78.48
C TYR A 54 40.18 -8.09 -77.83
N TYR A 55 41.08 -7.21 -78.30
CA TYR A 55 41.14 -5.79 -77.94
C TYR A 55 40.97 -4.92 -79.21
N GLY A 56 40.05 -3.95 -79.20
CA GLY A 56 39.89 -2.99 -80.31
C GLY A 56 40.98 -1.91 -80.33
N LEU A 57 41.32 -1.38 -81.52
CA LEU A 57 42.27 -0.28 -81.69
C LEU A 57 41.61 1.09 -81.42
N GLY A 58 42.20 1.88 -80.51
CA GLY A 58 41.77 3.23 -80.13
C GLY A 58 42.15 3.53 -78.68
N ASP A 59 42.10 4.80 -78.26
CA ASP A 59 42.54 5.25 -76.93
C ASP A 59 41.73 4.67 -75.75
N SER A 60 40.66 3.93 -76.03
CA SER A 60 39.92 3.08 -75.09
C SER A 60 39.79 1.66 -75.64
N GLN A 61 40.60 0.73 -75.14
CA GLN A 61 40.55 -0.68 -75.55
C GLN A 61 39.62 -1.48 -74.62
N THR A 62 38.61 -2.15 -75.19
CA THR A 62 37.71 -3.09 -74.48
C THR A 62 38.12 -4.53 -74.80
N ALA A 63 38.28 -5.39 -73.79
CA ALA A 63 38.53 -6.82 -73.95
C ALA A 63 37.22 -7.63 -73.88
N MET A 64 36.97 -8.55 -74.81
CA MET A 64 35.88 -9.54 -74.72
C MET A 64 36.45 -10.97 -74.64
N ILE A 65 35.90 -11.82 -73.76
CA ILE A 65 36.32 -13.21 -73.51
C ILE A 65 35.06 -14.12 -73.44
N GLY A 66 34.80 -15.00 -74.43
CA GLY A 66 33.73 -16.03 -74.42
C GLY A 66 33.24 -16.52 -75.81
N GLN A 67 32.89 -17.80 -75.96
CA GLN A 67 32.45 -18.50 -77.20
C GLN A 67 31.06 -18.08 -77.73
N ARG A 68 30.82 -18.29 -79.04
CA ARG A 68 29.65 -17.77 -79.78
C ARG A 68 28.48 -18.74 -80.04
N GLU A 69 28.59 -20.07 -79.97
CA GLU A 69 27.48 -20.93 -80.48
C GLU A 69 27.21 -22.20 -79.64
N PHE A 70 25.92 -22.52 -79.50
CA PHE A 70 25.19 -23.37 -78.53
C PHE A 70 25.04 -24.86 -78.93
N SER A 71 24.67 -25.73 -77.98
CA SER A 71 23.60 -26.73 -78.23
C SER A 71 22.88 -27.34 -77.02
N ASP A 72 23.29 -27.15 -75.76
CA ASP A 72 22.49 -27.60 -74.60
C ASP A 72 22.43 -26.53 -73.51
N THR A 73 21.27 -26.42 -72.90
CA THR A 73 20.72 -25.29 -72.15
C THR A 73 21.34 -25.04 -70.77
N ASP A 74 21.39 -23.75 -70.42
CA ASP A 74 21.44 -23.16 -69.06
C ASP A 74 22.77 -22.70 -68.41
N GLU A 75 23.79 -22.24 -69.15
CA GLU A 75 24.81 -21.37 -68.53
C GLU A 75 25.23 -20.18 -69.40
N THR A 76 24.97 -18.97 -68.90
CA THR A 76 25.34 -17.67 -69.47
C THR A 76 26.86 -17.43 -69.42
N ALA A 77 27.37 -16.63 -70.36
CA ALA A 77 28.78 -16.27 -70.57
C ALA A 77 29.63 -16.16 -69.27
N LYS A 78 30.67 -17.00 -69.15
CA LYS A 78 31.60 -17.03 -68.01
C LYS A 78 32.93 -16.34 -68.35
N LEU A 79 33.23 -15.21 -67.70
CA LEU A 79 34.60 -14.71 -67.59
C LEU A 79 35.35 -15.58 -66.55
N ILE A 80 36.21 -16.49 -67.01
CA ILE A 80 37.01 -17.38 -66.14
C ILE A 80 38.45 -16.85 -66.05
N ILE A 81 38.90 -16.48 -64.85
CA ILE A 81 40.29 -16.01 -64.59
C ILE A 81 41.01 -17.06 -63.75
N ASN A 82 41.90 -17.84 -64.38
CA ASN A 82 42.73 -18.83 -63.72
C ASN A 82 44.09 -18.19 -63.33
N SER A 83 44.49 -18.26 -62.06
CA SER A 83 45.71 -17.60 -61.56
C SER A 83 46.59 -18.55 -60.74
N SER A 84 47.90 -18.38 -60.82
CA SER A 84 48.90 -19.23 -60.14
C SER A 84 48.98 -18.95 -58.63
N ASP A 85 49.53 -19.86 -57.83
CA ASP A 85 49.80 -19.68 -56.38
C ASP A 85 50.58 -18.39 -56.01
N ILE A 86 51.23 -17.76 -57.00
CA ILE A 86 52.04 -16.54 -56.86
C ILE A 86 51.32 -15.24 -57.27
N ARG A 87 50.15 -15.32 -57.93
CA ARG A 87 49.44 -14.14 -58.47
C ARG A 87 47.93 -14.31 -58.29
N PRO A 88 47.22 -13.35 -57.67
CA PRO A 88 45.79 -13.50 -57.39
C PRO A 88 44.90 -13.21 -58.60
N SER A 89 43.71 -13.83 -58.62
CA SER A 89 42.67 -13.57 -59.62
C SER A 89 42.11 -12.16 -59.45
N GLN A 90 42.37 -11.28 -60.42
CA GLN A 90 42.02 -9.86 -60.30
C GLN A 90 41.65 -9.21 -61.65
N ILE A 91 40.68 -8.31 -61.63
CA ILE A 91 40.31 -7.42 -62.73
C ILE A 91 40.59 -5.99 -62.28
N ALA A 92 41.58 -5.34 -62.88
CA ALA A 92 41.93 -3.95 -62.57
C ALA A 92 41.25 -2.99 -63.55
N PHE A 93 40.54 -2.01 -63.02
CA PHE A 93 39.95 -0.91 -63.78
C PHE A 93 40.92 0.28 -63.74
N LYS A 94 41.36 0.77 -64.90
CA LYS A 94 42.29 1.91 -65.02
C LYS A 94 41.66 3.01 -65.86
N HIS A 95 41.96 4.27 -65.51
CA HIS A 95 41.71 5.43 -66.36
C HIS A 95 43.03 6.17 -66.54
N LYS A 96 43.55 6.22 -67.77
CA LYS A 96 44.94 6.63 -68.07
C LYS A 96 45.93 5.82 -67.21
N ASN A 97 46.87 6.51 -66.54
CA ASN A 97 47.86 5.90 -65.66
C ASN A 97 47.36 5.68 -64.22
N THR A 98 46.09 5.98 -63.93
CA THR A 98 45.53 5.94 -62.58
C THR A 98 44.64 4.71 -62.42
N ASN A 99 44.99 3.83 -61.47
CA ASN A 99 44.13 2.72 -61.06
C ASN A 99 42.85 3.27 -60.43
N GLN A 100 41.70 2.89 -60.98
CA GLN A 100 40.37 3.30 -60.50
C GLN A 100 39.83 2.33 -59.45
N GLY A 101 40.21 1.06 -59.53
CA GLY A 101 39.82 0.03 -58.57
C GLY A 101 40.17 -1.37 -59.07
N VAL A 102 40.09 -2.36 -58.21
CA VAL A 102 40.31 -3.77 -58.56
C VAL A 102 39.15 -4.60 -58.03
N LEU A 103 38.59 -5.46 -58.87
CA LEU A 103 37.82 -6.63 -58.45
C LEU A 103 38.81 -7.76 -58.18
N ARG A 104 39.08 -8.06 -56.91
CA ARG A 104 40.09 -9.07 -56.51
C ARG A 104 39.42 -10.18 -55.71
N LEU A 105 39.75 -11.44 -56.03
CA LEU A 105 39.32 -12.62 -55.30
C LEU A 105 40.56 -13.33 -54.74
N ILE A 106 40.69 -13.39 -53.41
CA ILE A 106 41.79 -14.07 -52.71
C ILE A 106 41.22 -14.74 -51.46
N ASN A 107 41.53 -16.01 -51.21
CA ASN A 107 41.14 -16.71 -49.97
C ASN A 107 39.66 -16.50 -49.58
N GLN A 108 38.75 -16.56 -50.56
CA GLN A 108 37.30 -16.30 -50.41
C GLN A 108 36.90 -14.84 -50.06
N GLY A 109 37.84 -13.90 -50.03
CA GLY A 109 37.59 -12.45 -49.91
C GLY A 109 37.36 -11.77 -51.26
N LEU A 110 36.44 -10.79 -51.29
CA LEU A 110 36.09 -9.97 -52.44
C LEU A 110 36.51 -8.51 -52.18
N LEU A 111 37.45 -7.99 -52.97
CA LEU A 111 37.76 -6.56 -53.04
C LEU A 111 36.96 -5.93 -54.18
N LEU A 112 36.28 -4.82 -53.91
CA LEU A 112 35.70 -3.91 -54.90
C LEU A 112 36.13 -2.48 -54.54
N GLY A 113 37.40 -2.14 -54.76
CA GLY A 113 37.93 -0.86 -54.30
C GLY A 113 39.43 -0.65 -54.51
N THR A 114 40.01 0.30 -53.78
CA THR A 114 41.43 0.65 -53.82
C THR A 114 42.21 -0.03 -52.68
N LEU A 115 43.41 -0.55 -52.97
CA LEU A 115 44.31 -1.18 -52.00
C LEU A 115 44.82 -0.18 -50.93
N SER A 116 45.16 -0.66 -49.73
CA SER A 116 45.96 0.06 -48.72
C SER A 116 47.39 0.30 -49.22
N ASN A 117 48.16 1.15 -48.52
CA ASN A 117 49.54 1.51 -48.91
C ASN A 117 50.50 0.30 -49.01
N ASP A 118 50.18 -0.83 -48.40
CA ASP A 118 50.92 -2.11 -48.43
C ASP A 118 50.34 -3.15 -49.41
N GLY A 119 49.23 -2.86 -50.09
CA GLY A 119 48.73 -3.69 -51.19
C GLY A 119 48.01 -5.00 -50.80
N SER A 120 47.76 -5.26 -49.52
CA SER A 120 47.11 -6.49 -49.03
C SER A 120 45.72 -6.27 -48.44
N ILE A 121 44.86 -7.27 -48.63
CA ILE A 121 43.65 -7.48 -47.81
C ILE A 121 43.97 -8.57 -46.79
N ASN A 122 43.53 -8.39 -45.55
CA ASN A 122 43.69 -9.37 -44.48
C ASN A 122 42.82 -10.61 -44.75
N ASN A 123 43.09 -11.74 -44.08
CA ASN A 123 42.51 -13.03 -44.46
C ASN A 123 40.98 -13.07 -44.24
N GLY A 124 40.21 -13.50 -45.24
CA GLY A 124 38.74 -13.59 -45.17
C GLY A 124 38.00 -12.25 -45.07
N SER A 125 38.60 -11.15 -45.55
CA SER A 125 38.02 -9.80 -45.46
C SER A 125 37.29 -9.34 -46.72
N VAL A 126 36.36 -8.39 -46.57
CA VAL A 126 35.65 -7.69 -47.64
C VAL A 126 35.94 -6.20 -47.53
N ALA A 127 36.40 -5.57 -48.61
CA ALA A 127 36.66 -4.13 -48.67
C ALA A 127 36.04 -3.52 -49.93
N ILE A 128 35.12 -2.57 -49.75
CA ILE A 128 34.37 -1.94 -50.84
C ILE A 128 34.36 -0.42 -50.66
N GLY A 129 34.94 0.33 -51.60
CA GLY A 129 34.97 1.81 -51.57
C GLY A 129 36.38 2.41 -51.67
N LYS A 130 36.47 3.72 -51.41
CA LYS A 130 37.70 4.52 -51.49
C LYS A 130 38.36 4.63 -50.10
N THR A 131 39.67 4.41 -50.00
CA THR A 131 40.42 4.52 -48.72
C THR A 131 39.80 3.69 -47.60
N VAL A 132 39.70 2.38 -47.83
CA VAL A 132 39.08 1.41 -46.92
C VAL A 132 40.16 0.55 -46.28
N LYS A 133 40.06 0.29 -44.96
CA LYS A 133 40.90 -0.67 -44.25
C LYS A 133 40.04 -1.79 -43.68
N ALA A 134 40.40 -3.04 -43.97
CA ALA A 134 39.73 -4.23 -43.46
C ALA A 134 40.77 -5.13 -42.76
N GLY A 135 40.53 -5.44 -41.49
CA GLY A 135 41.25 -6.42 -40.66
C GLY A 135 40.92 -7.88 -41.02
N ASP A 136 41.46 -8.84 -40.30
CA ASP A 136 41.17 -10.26 -40.52
C ASP A 136 39.68 -10.57 -40.31
N SER A 137 39.09 -11.33 -41.25
CA SER A 137 37.67 -11.75 -41.23
C SER A 137 36.66 -10.61 -41.12
N SER A 138 37.03 -9.40 -41.56
CA SER A 138 36.23 -8.18 -41.41
C SER A 138 35.50 -7.75 -42.69
N VAL A 139 34.49 -6.89 -42.55
CA VAL A 139 33.75 -6.29 -43.67
C VAL A 139 33.83 -4.77 -43.57
N ALA A 140 34.37 -4.09 -44.58
CA ALA A 140 34.48 -2.64 -44.64
C ALA A 140 33.86 -2.10 -45.94
N ILE A 141 32.79 -1.31 -45.85
CA ILE A 141 32.03 -0.81 -47.01
C ILE A 141 31.76 0.69 -46.87
N GLY A 142 32.33 1.50 -47.75
CA GLY A 142 32.11 2.96 -47.77
C GLY A 142 33.38 3.74 -48.11
N SER A 143 33.29 5.07 -48.22
CA SER A 143 34.47 5.92 -48.37
C SER A 143 35.06 6.24 -47.00
N GLY A 144 36.35 5.94 -46.80
CA GLY A 144 37.09 6.25 -45.57
C GLY A 144 36.76 5.35 -44.38
N THR A 145 36.33 4.11 -44.62
CA THR A 145 35.96 3.15 -43.57
C THR A 145 37.15 2.37 -43.02
N ASP A 146 37.16 2.16 -41.70
CA ASP A 146 38.18 1.38 -41.00
C ASP A 146 37.53 0.23 -40.21
N ALA A 147 37.48 -0.99 -40.74
CA ALA A 147 37.11 -2.21 -40.01
C ALA A 147 38.35 -2.98 -39.56
N THR A 148 39.20 -2.39 -38.72
CA THR A 148 40.53 -2.95 -38.39
C THR A 148 40.48 -4.04 -37.31
N GLY A 149 39.39 -4.14 -36.55
CA GLY A 149 39.23 -5.22 -35.58
C GLY A 149 39.03 -6.58 -36.25
N ARG A 150 39.53 -7.66 -35.65
CA ARG A 150 39.29 -9.02 -36.15
C ARG A 150 37.79 -9.32 -36.12
N GLY A 151 37.22 -9.78 -37.22
CA GLY A 151 35.78 -10.08 -37.31
C GLY A 151 34.87 -8.84 -37.32
N ALA A 152 35.43 -7.63 -37.46
CA ALA A 152 34.67 -6.39 -37.37
C ALA A 152 33.87 -6.09 -38.66
N THR A 153 32.76 -5.36 -38.53
CA THR A 153 31.94 -4.90 -39.66
C THR A 153 31.81 -3.39 -39.62
N ALA A 154 32.36 -2.65 -40.59
CA ALA A 154 32.20 -1.20 -40.74
C ALA A 154 31.49 -0.86 -42.06
N ILE A 155 30.29 -0.27 -42.02
CA ILE A 155 29.50 0.08 -43.20
C ILE A 155 29.05 1.55 -43.12
N GLY A 156 29.36 2.39 -44.11
CA GLY A 156 28.97 3.81 -44.16
C GLY A 156 30.15 4.76 -44.31
N ASN A 157 29.93 6.00 -44.74
CA ASN A 157 31.03 6.97 -44.88
C ASN A 157 31.69 7.26 -43.52
N LEU A 158 33.03 7.11 -43.45
CA LEU A 158 33.83 7.33 -42.24
C LEU A 158 33.51 6.41 -41.04
N SER A 159 32.82 5.28 -41.25
CA SER A 159 32.56 4.27 -40.21
C SER A 159 33.85 3.62 -39.72
N LYS A 160 33.99 3.45 -38.40
CA LYS A 160 35.19 2.83 -37.78
C LYS A 160 34.80 1.69 -36.83
N ALA A 161 35.09 0.46 -37.19
CA ALA A 161 34.97 -0.73 -36.33
C ALA A 161 36.37 -1.26 -35.99
N THR A 162 36.95 -0.79 -34.88
CA THR A 162 38.33 -1.12 -34.47
C THR A 162 38.40 -2.19 -33.37
N GLY A 163 37.31 -2.44 -32.65
CA GLY A 163 37.22 -3.53 -31.68
C GLY A 163 37.05 -4.91 -32.33
N THR A 164 37.48 -5.97 -31.66
CA THR A 164 37.29 -7.36 -32.10
C THR A 164 35.80 -7.67 -32.11
N TRP A 165 35.28 -8.28 -33.19
CA TRP A 165 33.86 -8.59 -33.39
C TRP A 165 32.92 -7.39 -33.24
N SER A 166 33.41 -6.17 -33.48
CA SER A 166 32.62 -4.95 -33.41
C SER A 166 31.82 -4.69 -34.69
N THR A 167 30.66 -4.05 -34.57
CA THR A 167 29.84 -3.64 -35.72
C THR A 167 29.64 -2.13 -35.69
N SER A 168 29.96 -1.42 -36.76
CA SER A 168 29.86 0.03 -36.92
C SER A 168 29.10 0.32 -38.22
N VAL A 169 27.89 0.86 -38.13
CA VAL A 169 27.07 1.23 -39.30
C VAL A 169 26.76 2.73 -39.27
N GLY A 170 26.85 3.41 -40.41
CA GLY A 170 26.73 4.87 -40.50
C GLY A 170 28.04 5.59 -40.23
N GLY A 171 27.98 6.81 -39.72
CA GLY A 171 29.15 7.60 -39.30
C GLY A 171 29.55 7.32 -37.86
N SER A 172 29.53 6.05 -37.44
CA SER A 172 29.81 5.62 -36.07
C SER A 172 31.29 5.25 -35.88
N THR A 173 31.74 5.28 -34.63
CA THR A 173 33.08 4.84 -34.21
C THR A 173 32.93 3.85 -33.06
N VAL A 174 33.32 2.60 -33.29
CA VAL A 174 33.19 1.48 -32.34
C VAL A 174 34.58 0.88 -32.11
N SER A 175 35.13 1.08 -30.92
CA SER A 175 36.41 0.50 -30.49
C SER A 175 36.26 -0.57 -29.40
N GLY A 176 35.10 -0.65 -28.74
CA GLY A 176 34.79 -1.70 -27.79
C GLY A 176 34.70 -3.09 -28.46
N ASN A 177 35.23 -4.11 -27.79
CA ASN A 177 35.13 -5.49 -28.26
C ASN A 177 33.67 -5.99 -28.13
N TYR A 178 33.22 -6.79 -29.10
CA TYR A 178 31.84 -7.33 -29.15
C TYR A 178 30.73 -6.26 -29.14
N SER A 179 31.05 -5.02 -29.48
CA SER A 179 30.12 -3.89 -29.40
C SER A 179 29.49 -3.54 -30.75
N THR A 180 28.32 -2.90 -30.71
CA THR A 180 27.57 -2.47 -31.90
C THR A 180 27.28 -0.97 -31.84
N GLY A 181 27.57 -0.25 -32.92
CA GLY A 181 27.26 1.16 -33.13
C GLY A 181 26.52 1.35 -34.44
N VAL A 182 25.37 2.04 -34.44
CA VAL A 182 24.58 2.33 -35.64
C VAL A 182 24.15 3.80 -35.63
N GLY A 183 24.48 4.54 -36.69
CA GLY A 183 24.15 5.96 -36.85
C GLY A 183 25.34 6.89 -36.59
N ASN A 184 25.15 7.94 -35.79
CA ASN A 184 26.22 8.82 -35.32
C ASN A 184 26.46 8.55 -33.84
N THR A 185 27.33 7.58 -33.57
CA THR A 185 27.59 7.06 -32.22
C THR A 185 29.08 6.82 -32.01
N THR A 186 29.53 6.92 -30.75
CA THR A 186 30.87 6.53 -30.32
C THR A 186 30.75 5.46 -29.23
N VAL A 187 31.29 4.27 -29.46
CA VAL A 187 31.18 3.11 -28.55
C VAL A 187 32.57 2.61 -28.22
N THR A 188 33.03 2.90 -27.01
CA THR A 188 34.38 2.53 -26.55
C THR A 188 34.36 1.43 -25.50
N GLY A 189 33.27 1.27 -24.76
CA GLY A 189 33.05 0.16 -23.83
C GLY A 189 32.78 -1.16 -24.53
N GLU A 190 33.19 -2.26 -23.91
CA GLU A 190 33.01 -3.62 -24.39
C GLU A 190 31.56 -4.09 -24.22
N TYR A 191 31.14 -5.07 -25.02
CA TYR A 191 29.80 -5.68 -24.99
C TYR A 191 28.64 -4.67 -25.04
N SER A 192 28.86 -3.52 -25.67
CA SER A 192 27.95 -2.38 -25.62
C SER A 192 27.20 -2.17 -26.94
N THR A 193 25.97 -1.66 -26.86
CA THR A 193 25.14 -1.36 -28.03
C THR A 193 24.74 0.12 -28.03
N ALA A 194 25.03 0.84 -29.11
CA ALA A 194 24.58 2.20 -29.34
C ALA A 194 23.88 2.34 -30.70
N VAL A 195 22.61 2.77 -30.71
CA VAL A 195 21.83 2.93 -31.95
C VAL A 195 21.12 4.28 -31.95
N GLY A 196 21.50 5.18 -32.85
CA GLY A 196 20.85 6.48 -33.00
C GLY A 196 21.81 7.60 -33.39
N ASN A 197 21.57 8.79 -32.82
CA ASN A 197 22.34 9.99 -33.13
C ASN A 197 22.78 10.65 -31.83
N ASN A 198 24.03 11.12 -31.81
CA ASN A 198 24.63 11.81 -30.67
C ASN A 198 24.68 10.92 -29.41
N ILE A 199 25.09 9.66 -29.57
CA ILE A 199 25.30 8.72 -28.46
C ILE A 199 26.80 8.50 -28.25
N SER A 200 27.25 8.55 -27.01
CA SER A 200 28.60 8.15 -26.63
C SER A 200 28.53 7.20 -25.43
N THR A 201 29.04 5.98 -25.58
CA THR A 201 29.14 5.01 -24.49
C THR A 201 30.60 4.62 -24.25
N ALA A 202 31.05 4.78 -23.01
CA ALA A 202 32.41 4.47 -22.59
C ALA A 202 32.53 3.34 -21.58
N ASN A 203 31.41 2.96 -20.97
CA ASN A 203 31.33 1.91 -19.96
C ASN A 203 30.91 0.59 -20.59
N ASP A 204 31.19 -0.50 -19.89
CA ASP A 204 30.99 -1.85 -20.41
C ASP A 204 29.54 -2.30 -20.22
N TYR A 205 29.09 -3.22 -21.07
CA TYR A 205 27.74 -3.81 -21.03
C TYR A 205 26.60 -2.79 -21.13
N THR A 206 26.82 -1.66 -21.79
CA THR A 206 25.81 -0.60 -21.91
C THR A 206 24.87 -0.81 -23.09
N THR A 207 23.62 -0.36 -22.97
CA THR A 207 22.67 -0.27 -24.09
C THR A 207 22.14 1.15 -24.19
N ALA A 208 22.43 1.86 -25.29
CA ALA A 208 21.96 3.21 -25.55
C ALA A 208 21.24 3.28 -26.90
N VAL A 209 19.94 3.57 -26.92
CA VAL A 209 19.14 3.59 -28.16
C VAL A 209 18.28 4.84 -28.21
N GLY A 210 18.49 5.72 -29.20
CA GLY A 210 17.72 6.95 -29.38
C GLY A 210 18.55 8.16 -29.80
N HIS A 211 17.92 9.35 -29.82
CA HIS A 211 18.65 10.61 -30.01
C HIS A 211 19.12 11.13 -28.65
N SER A 212 20.42 11.35 -28.49
CA SER A 212 21.04 11.81 -27.24
C SER A 212 20.77 10.92 -26.02
N ALA A 213 20.59 9.61 -26.22
CA ALA A 213 20.49 8.64 -25.11
C ALA A 213 21.86 8.48 -24.43
N LYS A 214 21.89 8.47 -23.10
CA LYS A 214 23.12 8.44 -22.29
C LYS A 214 23.11 7.26 -21.31
N ALA A 215 23.87 6.21 -21.64
CA ALA A 215 24.21 5.13 -20.71
C ALA A 215 25.62 5.40 -20.15
N GLU A 216 25.68 6.02 -18.96
CA GLU A 216 26.89 6.64 -18.39
C GLU A 216 27.57 5.81 -17.31
N SER A 217 27.08 4.59 -17.03
CA SER A 217 27.70 3.64 -16.07
C SER A 217 27.67 2.21 -16.60
N ASP A 218 28.43 1.30 -15.98
CA ASP A 218 28.44 -0.12 -16.36
C ASP A 218 27.05 -0.75 -16.22
N TYR A 219 26.70 -1.63 -17.16
CA TYR A 219 25.39 -2.31 -17.21
C TYR A 219 24.18 -1.37 -17.41
N ALA A 220 24.40 -0.08 -17.67
CA ALA A 220 23.31 0.89 -17.81
C ALA A 220 22.55 0.72 -19.15
N THR A 221 21.22 0.84 -19.08
CA THR A 221 20.33 0.79 -20.25
C THR A 221 19.58 2.12 -20.40
N ALA A 222 19.80 2.84 -21.50
CA ALA A 222 19.14 4.10 -21.84
C ALA A 222 18.43 4.01 -23.20
N VAL A 223 17.09 3.98 -23.22
CA VAL A 223 16.30 3.80 -24.44
C VAL A 223 15.27 4.90 -24.61
N GLY A 224 15.48 5.78 -25.58
CA GLY A 224 14.56 6.85 -26.00
C GLY A 224 15.25 8.20 -26.19
N TYR A 225 14.46 9.26 -26.39
CA TYR A 225 14.98 10.61 -26.62
C TYR A 225 15.50 11.23 -25.32
N GLU A 226 16.76 11.66 -25.30
CA GLU A 226 17.41 12.33 -24.14
C GLU A 226 17.30 11.57 -22.81
N THR A 227 17.27 10.23 -22.87
CA THR A 227 17.30 9.38 -21.66
C THR A 227 18.67 9.40 -20.99
N VAL A 228 18.69 9.29 -19.66
CA VAL A 228 19.92 9.27 -18.85
C VAL A 228 19.87 8.10 -17.86
N ALA A 229 20.71 7.12 -18.08
CA ALA A 229 20.99 6.02 -17.15
C ALA A 229 22.44 6.17 -16.65
N SER A 230 22.62 6.81 -15.49
CA SER A 230 23.94 7.15 -14.94
C SER A 230 24.31 6.41 -13.66
N GLY A 231 23.38 5.67 -13.07
CA GLY A 231 23.67 4.71 -12.00
C GLY A 231 24.16 3.38 -12.56
N SER A 232 25.02 2.68 -11.82
CA SER A 232 25.44 1.31 -12.19
C SER A 232 24.23 0.38 -12.20
N ASN A 233 24.12 -0.47 -13.23
CA ASN A 233 22.99 -1.38 -13.45
C ASN A 233 21.62 -0.65 -13.44
N SER A 234 21.57 0.60 -13.90
CA SER A 234 20.32 1.37 -13.99
C SER A 234 19.64 1.24 -15.35
N THR A 235 18.32 1.42 -15.38
CA THR A 235 17.51 1.33 -16.61
C THR A 235 16.63 2.56 -16.78
N ALA A 236 16.87 3.36 -17.81
CA ALA A 236 16.06 4.51 -18.20
C ALA A 236 15.38 4.28 -19.57
N ILE A 237 14.05 4.28 -19.61
CA ILE A 237 13.27 4.06 -20.86
C ILE A 237 12.19 5.15 -21.01
N GLY A 238 12.17 5.84 -22.15
CA GLY A 238 11.13 6.83 -22.49
C GLY A 238 11.67 8.16 -23.02
N TYR A 239 10.93 9.25 -22.83
CA TYR A 239 11.35 10.60 -23.23
C TYR A 239 11.93 11.31 -22.01
N LYS A 240 13.21 11.70 -22.04
CA LYS A 240 13.89 12.32 -20.89
C LYS A 240 13.84 11.50 -19.59
N ALA A 241 13.67 10.17 -19.66
CA ALA A 241 13.70 9.31 -18.49
C ALA A 241 15.07 9.39 -17.78
N ARG A 242 15.08 9.43 -16.44
CA ARG A 242 16.30 9.57 -15.63
C ARG A 242 16.40 8.49 -14.56
N SER A 243 17.41 7.63 -14.68
CA SER A 243 17.75 6.58 -13.72
C SER A 243 19.17 6.80 -13.23
N THR A 244 19.33 7.58 -12.16
CA THR A 244 20.63 8.05 -11.67
C THR A 244 21.12 7.32 -10.42
N GLY A 245 20.24 6.64 -9.70
CA GLY A 245 20.63 5.77 -8.58
C GLY A 245 21.17 4.41 -9.04
N GLU A 246 22.00 3.76 -8.24
CA GLU A 246 22.45 2.39 -8.52
C GLU A 246 21.28 1.41 -8.47
N ASN A 247 21.27 0.39 -9.35
CA ASN A 247 20.18 -0.59 -9.45
C ASN A 247 18.77 0.03 -9.63
N SER A 248 18.69 1.24 -10.16
CA SER A 248 17.43 1.97 -10.31
C SER A 248 16.72 1.70 -11.63
N ILE A 249 15.40 1.89 -11.67
CA ILE A 249 14.58 1.72 -12.87
C ILE A 249 13.69 2.95 -13.05
N ALA A 250 13.88 3.68 -14.16
CA ALA A 250 13.03 4.78 -14.58
C ALA A 250 12.36 4.49 -15.93
N ILE A 251 11.03 4.39 -15.95
CA ILE A 251 10.26 4.15 -17.19
C ILE A 251 9.21 5.25 -17.35
N SER A 252 9.57 6.37 -18.00
CA SER A 252 8.59 7.40 -18.34
C SER A 252 9.07 8.60 -19.17
N VAL A 253 8.17 9.58 -19.28
CA VAL A 253 8.47 10.98 -19.55
C VAL A 253 9.02 11.65 -18.28
N GLY A 254 10.32 11.94 -18.27
CA GLY A 254 10.94 12.73 -17.22
C GLY A 254 10.69 14.22 -17.41
N ILE A 255 10.55 14.94 -16.30
CA ILE A 255 10.66 16.39 -16.24
C ILE A 255 11.85 16.72 -15.34
N ASP A 256 12.77 17.54 -15.84
CA ASP A 256 14.00 18.01 -15.19
C ASP A 256 14.70 16.96 -14.31
N ASP A 257 14.54 17.07 -12.98
CA ASP A 257 15.25 16.28 -11.97
C ASP A 257 14.45 15.07 -11.44
N ARG A 258 13.28 14.77 -12.02
CA ARG A 258 12.45 13.65 -11.58
C ARG A 258 12.82 12.35 -12.28
N GLY A 259 12.79 11.25 -11.54
CA GLY A 259 13.07 9.92 -12.03
C GLY A 259 13.38 8.96 -10.89
N ALA A 260 14.17 7.93 -11.17
CA ALA A 260 14.66 7.00 -10.18
C ALA A 260 16.06 7.46 -9.72
N THR A 261 16.09 8.34 -8.72
CA THR A 261 17.33 9.02 -8.30
C THR A 261 17.97 8.36 -7.08
N GLY A 262 17.20 7.69 -6.24
CA GLY A 262 17.73 6.89 -5.14
C GLY A 262 18.25 5.52 -5.58
N SER A 263 19.10 4.92 -4.77
CA SER A 263 19.60 3.55 -4.99
C SER A 263 18.46 2.53 -4.83
N GLN A 264 18.45 1.49 -5.66
CA GLN A 264 17.41 0.46 -5.68
C GLN A 264 15.99 1.04 -5.85
N SER A 265 15.87 2.21 -6.48
CA SER A 265 14.59 2.91 -6.64
C SER A 265 13.88 2.58 -7.96
N ILE A 266 12.55 2.67 -7.96
CA ILE A 266 11.72 2.44 -9.14
C ILE A 266 10.82 3.65 -9.38
N ALA A 267 10.92 4.30 -10.52
CA ALA A 267 10.06 5.42 -10.95
C ALA A 267 9.39 5.12 -12.30
N ILE A 268 8.07 4.92 -12.30
CA ILE A 268 7.31 4.58 -13.51
C ILE A 268 6.10 5.51 -13.61
N GLY A 269 5.98 6.27 -14.70
CA GLY A 269 4.88 7.22 -14.92
C GLY A 269 5.33 8.67 -15.09
N HIS A 270 4.54 9.47 -15.83
CA HIS A 270 4.96 10.82 -16.24
C HIS A 270 5.21 11.67 -15.01
N ALA A 271 6.39 12.28 -14.90
CA ALA A 271 6.78 13.08 -13.74
C ALA A 271 6.77 12.32 -12.39
N SER A 272 6.83 10.98 -12.41
CA SER A 272 7.07 10.15 -11.23
C SER A 272 8.46 10.41 -10.65
N ASN A 273 8.58 10.37 -9.33
CA ASN A 273 9.82 10.63 -8.61
C ASN A 273 10.02 9.59 -7.50
N ALA A 274 11.07 8.78 -7.62
CA ALA A 274 11.57 7.87 -6.60
C ALA A 274 12.90 8.46 -6.09
N GLY A 275 12.76 9.39 -5.15
CA GLY A 275 13.76 10.38 -4.78
C GLY A 275 14.84 9.90 -3.80
N ALA A 276 14.56 8.82 -3.08
CA ALA A 276 15.42 8.30 -2.01
C ALA A 276 15.67 6.79 -2.18
N ASP A 277 16.56 6.22 -1.37
CA ASP A 277 16.93 4.80 -1.47
C ASP A 277 15.76 3.87 -1.14
N ASN A 278 15.71 2.71 -1.80
CA ASN A 278 14.68 1.69 -1.63
C ASN A 278 13.25 2.19 -1.88
N THR A 279 13.07 3.22 -2.69
CA THR A 279 11.75 3.81 -2.97
C THR A 279 11.07 3.21 -4.20
N THR A 280 9.73 3.15 -4.16
CA THR A 280 8.92 2.80 -5.32
C THR A 280 7.90 3.90 -5.60
N SER A 281 7.89 4.43 -6.81
CA SER A 281 6.98 5.45 -7.30
C SER A 281 6.35 5.01 -8.62
N LEU A 282 5.04 4.70 -8.60
CA LEU A 282 4.31 4.19 -9.75
C LEU A 282 3.05 5.02 -10.00
N GLY A 283 3.02 5.76 -11.10
CA GLY A 283 1.89 6.57 -11.55
C GLY A 283 2.30 7.99 -11.96
N THR A 284 1.43 8.67 -12.69
CA THR A 284 1.68 10.06 -13.10
C THR A 284 1.76 10.96 -11.87
N SER A 285 2.87 11.69 -11.74
CA SER A 285 3.18 12.57 -10.61
C SER A 285 3.24 11.86 -9.24
N ALA A 286 3.40 10.53 -9.19
CA ALA A 286 3.67 9.82 -7.95
C ALA A 286 5.03 10.25 -7.37
N ARG A 287 5.12 10.39 -6.05
CA ARG A 287 6.32 10.84 -5.34
C ARG A 287 6.58 9.95 -4.14
N ALA A 288 7.71 9.26 -4.14
CA ALA A 288 8.27 8.56 -2.99
C ALA A 288 9.62 9.20 -2.68
N THR A 289 9.70 10.07 -1.67
CA THR A 289 10.86 10.97 -1.47
C THR A 289 11.65 10.71 -0.18
N ALA A 290 11.24 9.73 0.62
CA ALA A 290 11.96 9.30 1.82
C ALA A 290 12.34 7.83 1.72
N GLU A 291 13.37 7.41 2.45
CA GLU A 291 13.91 6.05 2.42
C GLU A 291 12.81 4.99 2.66
N GLY A 292 12.76 3.96 1.81
CA GLY A 292 11.79 2.86 1.92
C GLY A 292 10.34 3.24 1.61
N ALA A 293 10.07 4.48 1.15
CA ALA A 293 8.73 4.93 0.85
C ALA A 293 8.18 4.31 -0.44
N THR A 294 6.87 4.04 -0.46
CA THR A 294 6.15 3.50 -1.63
C THR A 294 4.94 4.38 -1.96
N ALA A 295 4.92 4.95 -3.17
CA ALA A 295 3.82 5.77 -3.70
C ALA A 295 3.24 5.14 -4.97
N LEU A 296 1.96 4.75 -4.94
CA LEU A 296 1.27 4.08 -6.04
C LEU A 296 -0.04 4.81 -6.41
N GLY A 297 -0.08 5.49 -7.55
CA GLY A 297 -1.27 6.17 -8.06
C GLY A 297 -1.00 7.51 -8.75
N TYR A 298 -2.09 8.19 -9.15
CA TYR A 298 -2.00 9.53 -9.70
C TYR A 298 -1.83 10.56 -8.58
N ASN A 299 -0.80 11.40 -8.68
CA ASN A 299 -0.54 12.50 -7.74
C ASN A 299 -0.42 12.03 -6.28
N THR A 300 0.10 10.83 -6.07
CA THR A 300 0.31 10.22 -4.75
C THR A 300 1.62 10.72 -4.12
N ASP A 301 1.65 10.98 -2.82
CA ASP A 301 2.86 11.43 -2.10
C ASP A 301 3.17 10.56 -0.88
N ALA A 302 4.34 9.92 -0.86
CA ALA A 302 4.87 9.15 0.26
C ALA A 302 6.22 9.77 0.66
N SER A 303 6.17 10.73 1.58
CA SER A 303 7.34 11.53 1.97
C SER A 303 7.85 11.22 3.40
N GLY A 304 7.21 10.31 4.11
CA GLY A 304 7.73 9.74 5.36
C GLY A 304 8.58 8.48 5.14
N THR A 305 9.53 8.20 6.04
CA THR A 305 10.38 6.99 5.94
C THR A 305 9.56 5.72 6.14
N ASN A 306 9.78 4.67 5.34
CA ASN A 306 8.99 3.43 5.35
C ASN A 306 7.48 3.66 5.25
N SER A 307 7.04 4.73 4.57
CA SER A 307 5.62 5.03 4.39
C SER A 307 5.05 4.39 3.12
N LEU A 308 3.76 4.11 3.14
CA LEU A 308 3.01 3.55 2.02
C LEU A 308 1.85 4.47 1.69
N SER A 309 1.79 4.99 0.47
CA SER A 309 0.66 5.74 -0.07
C SER A 309 0.15 5.08 -1.36
N ILE A 310 -1.14 4.71 -1.38
CA ILE A 310 -1.79 4.09 -2.53
C ILE A 310 -3.11 4.82 -2.83
N GLY A 311 -3.26 5.35 -4.03
CA GLY A 311 -4.51 5.97 -4.52
C GLY A 311 -4.34 7.39 -5.04
N ASN A 312 -5.36 7.88 -5.74
CA ASN A 312 -5.38 9.23 -6.31
C ASN A 312 -5.26 10.28 -5.19
N ALA A 313 -4.22 11.11 -5.24
CA ALA A 313 -3.96 12.13 -4.21
C ALA A 313 -3.85 11.59 -2.77
N ALA A 314 -3.57 10.29 -2.59
CA ALA A 314 -3.23 9.74 -1.28
C ALA A 314 -1.87 10.32 -0.84
N ALA A 315 -1.76 10.78 0.40
CA ALA A 315 -0.55 11.44 0.86
C ALA A 315 -0.17 11.13 2.32
N THR A 316 1.12 11.14 2.61
CA THR A 316 1.64 11.21 3.98
C THR A 316 3.03 11.81 4.02
N GLU A 317 3.30 12.52 5.11
CA GLU A 317 4.64 13.00 5.50
C GLU A 317 5.20 12.22 6.70
N ALA A 318 4.41 11.28 7.24
CA ALA A 318 4.74 10.58 8.46
C ALA A 318 5.47 9.26 8.21
N SER A 319 6.46 8.99 9.04
CA SER A 319 7.19 7.72 9.03
C SER A 319 6.31 6.55 9.47
N ASN A 320 6.55 5.38 8.89
CA ASN A 320 5.84 4.12 9.17
C ASN A 320 4.31 4.21 8.97
N ALA A 321 3.84 5.16 8.16
CA ALA A 321 2.43 5.38 7.89
C ALA A 321 1.89 4.50 6.74
N ILE A 322 0.61 4.15 6.81
CA ILE A 322 -0.11 3.42 5.76
C ILE A 322 -1.31 4.25 5.28
N VAL A 323 -1.33 4.60 4.00
CA VAL A 323 -2.37 5.41 3.36
C VAL A 323 -2.90 4.68 2.15
N ILE A 324 -4.18 4.32 2.13
CA ILE A 324 -4.80 3.56 1.05
C ILE A 324 -6.18 4.15 0.73
N GLY A 325 -6.31 4.85 -0.38
CA GLY A 325 -7.59 5.38 -0.86
C GLY A 325 -7.46 6.79 -1.42
N PRO A 326 -8.41 7.22 -2.27
CA PRO A 326 -8.35 8.55 -2.87
C PRO A 326 -8.51 9.65 -1.82
N ASN A 327 -7.60 10.62 -1.85
CA ASN A 327 -7.45 11.70 -0.86
C ASN A 327 -7.29 11.24 0.60
N ALA A 328 -6.90 9.98 0.84
CA ALA A 328 -6.57 9.54 2.18
C ALA A 328 -5.28 10.23 2.66
N TYR A 329 -5.19 10.52 3.96
CA TYR A 329 -4.06 11.25 4.51
C TYR A 329 -3.70 10.80 5.94
N VAL A 330 -2.40 10.61 6.19
CA VAL A 330 -1.85 10.37 7.53
C VAL A 330 -0.89 11.49 7.87
N GLN A 331 -1.13 12.14 9.01
CA GLN A 331 -0.36 13.31 9.47
C GLN A 331 0.84 12.98 10.36
N ARG A 332 0.81 11.86 11.07
CA ARG A 332 1.67 11.59 12.23
C ARG A 332 2.18 10.15 12.24
N TYR A 333 3.19 9.90 13.06
CA TYR A 333 4.00 8.68 13.03
C TYR A 333 3.14 7.43 13.21
N GLY A 334 3.37 6.39 12.39
CA GLY A 334 2.71 5.09 12.54
C GLY A 334 1.20 5.08 12.28
N GLY A 335 0.63 6.15 11.75
CA GLY A 335 -0.81 6.25 11.49
C GLY A 335 -1.28 5.41 10.29
N ILE A 336 -2.55 5.02 10.30
CA ILE A 336 -3.18 4.23 9.23
C ILE A 336 -4.43 4.95 8.75
N ALA A 337 -4.52 5.27 7.45
CA ALA A 337 -5.72 5.82 6.82
C ALA A 337 -6.13 4.98 5.60
N ILE A 338 -7.27 4.29 5.66
CA ILE A 338 -7.75 3.40 4.60
C ILE A 338 -9.20 3.76 4.22
N GLY A 339 -9.40 4.30 3.02
CA GLY A 339 -10.72 4.70 2.50
C GLY A 339 -10.68 6.04 1.78
N ASN A 340 -11.73 6.36 1.02
CA ASN A 340 -11.81 7.69 0.39
C ASN A 340 -11.93 8.78 1.45
N ASN A 341 -11.05 9.79 1.39
CA ASN A 341 -10.93 10.88 2.37
C ASN A 341 -10.74 10.39 3.82
N ALA A 342 -10.23 9.18 4.05
CA ALA A 342 -9.88 8.72 5.39
C ALA A 342 -8.70 9.55 5.91
N HIS A 343 -8.78 10.01 7.16
CA HIS A 343 -7.78 10.91 7.73
C HIS A 343 -7.34 10.43 9.12
N SER A 344 -6.04 10.20 9.29
CA SER A 344 -5.46 9.77 10.56
C SER A 344 -4.56 10.85 11.15
N GLY A 345 -4.89 11.27 12.38
CA GLY A 345 -4.25 12.38 13.08
C GLY A 345 -5.12 13.64 13.05
N ALA A 346 -5.19 14.39 14.13
CA ALA A 346 -6.02 15.59 14.18
C ALA A 346 -5.33 16.80 13.50
N THR A 347 -6.06 17.50 12.63
CA THR A 347 -5.59 18.66 11.86
C THR A 347 -5.23 19.88 12.71
N ASP A 348 -5.67 19.96 13.97
CA ASP A 348 -5.58 21.15 14.84
C ASP A 348 -5.16 20.84 16.29
N SER A 349 -4.58 19.67 16.59
CA SER A 349 -4.12 19.37 17.96
C SER A 349 -2.67 19.78 18.18
N THR A 350 -2.42 20.53 19.25
CA THR A 350 -1.09 20.70 19.85
C THR A 350 -0.56 19.41 20.52
N LEU A 351 -1.42 18.39 20.60
CA LEU A 351 -1.14 17.06 21.12
C LEU A 351 -0.88 16.10 19.96
N TYR A 352 0.06 15.19 20.19
CA TYR A 352 0.58 14.22 19.23
C TYR A 352 -0.55 13.30 18.70
N GLY A 353 -0.38 12.75 17.50
CA GLY A 353 -1.38 11.93 16.82
C GLY A 353 -0.82 10.60 16.34
N ASP A 354 0.14 10.07 17.08
CA ASP A 354 0.89 8.89 16.69
C ASP A 354 -0.01 7.64 16.82
N TYR A 355 0.17 6.69 15.91
CA TYR A 355 -0.53 5.39 15.89
C TYR A 355 -2.06 5.44 15.71
N ALA A 356 -2.62 6.57 15.29
CA ALA A 356 -4.05 6.67 14.98
C ALA A 356 -4.44 5.79 13.78
N ILE A 357 -5.67 5.27 13.76
CA ILE A 357 -6.19 4.36 12.73
C ILE A 357 -7.56 4.83 12.24
N ALA A 358 -7.65 5.29 11.00
CA ALA A 358 -8.89 5.65 10.31
C ALA A 358 -9.17 4.66 9.16
N ILE A 359 -10.26 3.90 9.22
CA ILE A 359 -10.65 2.92 8.20
C ILE A 359 -12.11 3.13 7.81
N GLY A 360 -12.37 3.56 6.59
CA GLY A 360 -13.70 3.84 6.04
C GLY A 360 -13.76 5.19 5.33
N GLN A 361 -14.73 5.36 4.45
CA GLN A 361 -14.94 6.64 3.76
C GLN A 361 -15.24 7.76 4.78
N ASP A 362 -14.52 8.87 4.65
CA ASP A 362 -14.60 10.05 5.52
C ASP A 362 -14.39 9.72 7.01
N SER A 363 -13.80 8.56 7.34
CA SER A 363 -13.41 8.25 8.71
C SER A 363 -12.28 9.17 9.15
N LYS A 364 -12.35 9.67 10.39
CA LYS A 364 -11.30 10.53 10.96
C LYS A 364 -10.91 10.04 12.33
N ALA A 365 -9.68 9.58 12.47
CA ALA A 365 -9.11 9.25 13.77
C ALA A 365 -8.45 10.50 14.35
N GLY A 366 -8.72 10.76 15.64
CA GLY A 366 -8.28 11.95 16.36
C GLY A 366 -6.79 11.93 16.71
N SER A 367 -6.47 12.18 17.98
CA SER A 367 -5.09 12.25 18.49
C SER A 367 -4.50 10.84 18.71
N ASP A 368 -3.45 10.75 19.54
CA ASP A 368 -2.73 9.51 19.87
C ASP A 368 -3.66 8.32 20.15
N ASP A 369 -3.28 7.16 19.61
CA ASP A 369 -3.89 5.84 19.86
C ASP A 369 -5.39 5.74 19.54
N SER A 370 -5.93 6.68 18.74
CA SER A 370 -7.34 6.68 18.37
C SER A 370 -7.64 5.71 17.21
N ILE A 371 -8.81 5.07 17.26
CA ILE A 371 -9.27 4.11 16.26
C ILE A 371 -10.64 4.59 15.75
N SER A 372 -10.83 4.71 14.44
CA SER A 372 -12.09 5.09 13.79
C SER A 372 -12.34 4.19 12.60
N ILE A 373 -13.30 3.27 12.73
CA ILE A 373 -13.60 2.24 11.74
C ILE A 373 -15.08 2.34 11.33
N GLY A 374 -15.35 2.78 10.10
CA GLY A 374 -16.69 2.91 9.53
C GLY A 374 -16.87 4.17 8.69
N TYR A 375 -17.99 4.25 7.96
CA TYR A 375 -18.39 5.46 7.24
C TYR A 375 -18.59 6.64 8.21
N GLN A 376 -17.87 7.73 8.02
CA GLN A 376 -17.92 8.93 8.85
C GLN A 376 -17.68 8.70 10.37
N ALA A 377 -16.99 7.61 10.74
CA ALA A 377 -16.59 7.36 12.12
C ALA A 377 -15.59 8.43 12.60
N GLY A 378 -15.79 8.99 13.79
CA GLY A 378 -14.87 9.93 14.41
C GLY A 378 -14.70 11.27 13.67
N THR A 379 -15.65 11.69 12.82
CA THR A 379 -15.49 12.85 11.93
C THR A 379 -15.10 14.18 12.59
N THR A 380 -15.38 14.40 13.88
CA THR A 380 -14.85 15.55 14.65
C THR A 380 -13.87 15.17 15.75
N ASN A 381 -13.43 13.92 15.79
CA ASN A 381 -12.57 13.37 16.82
C ASN A 381 -11.24 14.13 16.89
N LYS A 382 -11.00 14.72 18.06
CA LYS A 382 -9.74 15.40 18.43
C LYS A 382 -9.11 14.80 19.69
N GLY A 383 -9.76 13.81 20.31
CA GLY A 383 -9.32 13.20 21.56
C GLY A 383 -8.30 12.10 21.35
N SER A 384 -7.50 11.82 22.38
CA SER A 384 -6.62 10.64 22.46
C SER A 384 -7.40 9.43 22.97
N ASN A 385 -6.95 8.22 22.62
CA ASN A 385 -7.55 6.95 23.08
C ASN A 385 -9.06 6.81 22.78
N VAL A 386 -9.53 7.42 21.69
CA VAL A 386 -10.93 7.33 21.28
C VAL A 386 -11.10 6.16 20.31
N ILE A 387 -12.02 5.25 20.59
CA ILE A 387 -12.35 4.09 19.73
C ILE A 387 -13.76 4.27 19.19
N ALA A 388 -13.89 4.54 17.89
CA ALA A 388 -15.13 4.70 17.16
C ALA A 388 -15.30 3.54 16.17
N ILE A 389 -16.23 2.63 16.41
CA ILE A 389 -16.47 1.46 15.55
C ILE A 389 -17.93 1.47 15.12
N GLY A 390 -18.19 1.74 13.85
CA GLY A 390 -19.52 1.82 13.25
C GLY A 390 -19.72 3.09 12.43
N SER A 391 -20.80 3.12 11.63
CA SER A 391 -21.18 4.30 10.86
C SER A 391 -21.55 5.45 11.81
N HIS A 392 -20.95 6.63 11.63
CA HIS A 392 -21.12 7.82 12.47
C HIS A 392 -20.83 7.60 13.98
N ALA A 393 -20.07 6.56 14.35
CA ALA A 393 -19.67 6.35 15.74
C ALA A 393 -18.74 7.48 16.22
N CYS A 394 -18.92 7.94 17.47
CA CYS A 394 -18.19 9.07 18.08
C CYS A 394 -18.10 10.31 17.17
N GLN A 395 -19.11 10.59 16.33
CA GLN A 395 -19.04 11.66 15.32
C GLN A 395 -18.71 13.03 15.93
N TYR A 396 -19.22 13.33 17.13
CA TYR A 396 -19.09 14.64 17.78
C TYR A 396 -18.09 14.68 18.94
N VAL A 397 -17.32 13.60 19.14
CA VAL A 397 -16.34 13.54 20.23
C VAL A 397 -15.16 14.45 19.91
N SER A 398 -14.66 15.17 20.90
CA SER A 398 -13.42 15.96 20.84
C SER A 398 -12.53 15.76 22.06
N GLY A 399 -13.08 15.26 23.17
CA GLY A 399 -12.34 14.86 24.35
C GLY A 399 -11.86 13.40 24.32
N SER A 400 -10.91 13.07 25.19
CA SER A 400 -10.21 11.77 25.19
C SER A 400 -10.99 10.65 25.89
N ASN A 401 -10.51 9.40 25.72
CA ASN A 401 -10.94 8.20 26.46
C ASN A 401 -12.41 7.79 26.23
N LYS A 402 -12.90 7.89 24.99
CA LYS A 402 -14.28 7.48 24.63
C LYS A 402 -14.27 6.25 23.74
N ILE A 403 -15.13 5.28 24.02
CA ILE A 403 -15.32 4.10 23.19
C ILE A 403 -16.76 4.10 22.69
N CYS A 404 -17.01 4.29 21.40
CA CYS A 404 -18.33 4.18 20.78
C CYS A 404 -18.36 2.99 19.82
N ILE A 405 -19.22 2.01 20.10
CA ILE A 405 -19.37 0.81 19.28
C ILE A 405 -20.84 0.70 18.83
N GLY A 406 -21.09 1.01 17.57
CA GLY A 406 -22.42 0.96 16.95
C GLY A 406 -22.74 2.15 16.06
N ASN A 407 -23.80 2.03 15.26
CA ASN A 407 -24.26 3.08 14.34
C ASN A 407 -24.81 4.31 15.10
N ASN A 408 -24.26 5.50 14.85
CA ASN A 408 -24.57 6.73 15.58
C ASN A 408 -24.37 6.60 17.10
N SER A 409 -23.44 5.75 17.54
CA SER A 409 -23.11 5.61 18.95
C SER A 409 -22.23 6.77 19.43
N GLY A 410 -22.40 7.19 20.68
CA GLY A 410 -21.59 8.23 21.31
C GLY A 410 -22.35 9.55 21.56
N PRO A 411 -21.71 10.49 22.28
CA PRO A 411 -22.38 11.70 22.74
C PRO A 411 -22.74 12.62 21.58
N ASN A 412 -23.87 13.33 21.74
CA ASN A 412 -24.31 14.37 20.80
C ASN A 412 -23.42 15.62 20.90
N SER A 413 -23.53 16.54 19.94
CA SER A 413 -22.74 17.80 19.90
C SER A 413 -22.94 18.73 21.10
N ASN A 414 -24.06 18.58 21.83
CA ASN A 414 -24.40 19.43 22.98
C ASN A 414 -24.16 18.74 24.34
N ASP A 415 -23.71 17.48 24.34
CA ASP A 415 -23.47 16.73 25.55
C ASP A 415 -22.07 17.05 26.11
N SER A 416 -21.98 17.39 27.40
CA SER A 416 -20.70 17.59 28.10
C SER A 416 -19.73 16.42 27.96
N GLY A 417 -20.24 15.19 27.81
CA GLY A 417 -19.44 13.99 27.60
C GLY A 417 -18.68 13.96 26.28
N ASN A 418 -18.96 14.86 25.33
CA ASN A 418 -18.24 14.92 24.07
C ASN A 418 -16.87 15.60 24.15
N THR A 419 -16.64 16.47 25.12
CA THR A 419 -15.44 17.34 25.22
C THR A 419 -14.57 17.01 26.43
N ASP A 420 -15.12 16.37 27.45
CA ASP A 420 -14.34 15.96 28.61
C ASP A 420 -13.39 14.77 28.33
N SER A 421 -12.52 14.45 29.28
CA SER A 421 -11.59 13.31 29.20
C SER A 421 -11.97 12.11 30.07
N VAL A 422 -13.23 12.04 30.53
CA VAL A 422 -13.72 10.96 31.40
C VAL A 422 -13.88 9.67 30.59
N GLU A 423 -13.46 8.53 31.14
CA GLU A 423 -13.58 7.25 30.46
C GLU A 423 -15.06 6.84 30.33
N ARG A 424 -15.53 6.67 29.08
CA ARG A 424 -16.90 6.23 28.79
C ARG A 424 -16.96 5.25 27.62
N ILE A 425 -17.80 4.22 27.77
CA ILE A 425 -18.06 3.20 26.75
C ILE A 425 -19.54 3.25 26.36
N TYR A 426 -19.83 3.53 25.10
CA TYR A 426 -21.15 3.56 24.46
C TYR A 426 -21.29 2.33 23.56
N ILE A 427 -22.24 1.45 23.86
CA ILE A 427 -22.44 0.18 23.14
C ILE A 427 -23.86 0.11 22.58
N GLY A 428 -23.94 -0.16 21.27
CA GLY A 428 -25.18 -0.21 20.51
C GLY A 428 -25.43 1.06 19.72
N SER A 429 -26.40 1.04 18.81
CA SER A 429 -26.82 2.24 18.09
C SER A 429 -27.44 3.27 19.03
N GLN A 430 -27.59 4.52 18.58
CA GLN A 430 -28.41 5.51 19.26
C GLN A 430 -29.77 4.91 19.69
N SER A 431 -30.16 5.12 20.94
CA SER A 431 -31.36 4.50 21.47
C SER A 431 -32.60 5.02 20.74
N LYS A 432 -33.49 4.09 20.33
CA LYS A 432 -34.79 4.46 19.77
C LYS A 432 -35.79 4.89 20.85
N TYR A 433 -35.52 4.56 22.11
CA TYR A 433 -36.43 4.81 23.23
C TYR A 433 -36.46 6.29 23.60
N ASP A 434 -35.28 6.87 23.84
CA ASP A 434 -35.12 8.23 24.37
C ASP A 434 -34.13 9.08 23.57
N LYS A 435 -33.61 8.56 22.46
CA LYS A 435 -32.54 9.20 21.65
C LYS A 435 -31.21 9.37 22.41
N GLY A 436 -30.99 8.59 23.48
CA GLY A 436 -29.72 8.52 24.20
C GLY A 436 -28.55 8.06 23.33
N SER A 437 -27.33 8.38 23.76
CA SER A 437 -26.09 8.24 23.01
C SER A 437 -25.79 6.80 22.57
N ALA A 438 -26.24 5.81 23.35
CA ALA A 438 -26.27 4.40 22.96
C ALA A 438 -27.32 3.62 23.76
N VAL A 439 -27.53 2.35 23.42
CA VAL A 439 -28.40 1.45 24.20
C VAL A 439 -27.83 1.19 25.60
N LEU A 440 -26.51 1.04 25.70
CA LEU A 440 -25.77 0.79 26.93
C LEU A 440 -24.62 1.79 27.04
N GLU A 441 -24.49 2.43 28.20
CA GLU A 441 -23.36 3.30 28.53
C GLU A 441 -22.68 2.80 29.80
N VAL A 442 -21.35 2.79 29.81
CA VAL A 442 -20.53 2.49 30.99
C VAL A 442 -19.65 3.69 31.25
N HIS A 443 -19.77 4.26 32.45
CA HIS A 443 -19.06 5.46 32.88
C HIS A 443 -18.07 5.07 33.97
N ASN A 444 -16.82 5.50 33.84
CA ASN A 444 -15.75 5.27 34.82
C ASN A 444 -15.03 6.60 35.09
N SER A 445 -15.29 7.19 36.26
CA SER A 445 -14.87 8.53 36.65
C SER A 445 -14.33 8.54 38.09
N SER A 446 -13.23 9.23 38.37
CA SER A 446 -12.79 9.44 39.76
C SER A 446 -13.38 10.70 40.40
N SER A 447 -14.15 11.47 39.64
CA SER A 447 -14.74 12.75 40.05
C SER A 447 -16.26 12.68 40.11
N SER A 448 -16.85 13.23 41.17
CA SER A 448 -18.29 13.47 41.27
C SER A 448 -18.71 14.47 40.20
N GLY A 449 -19.68 14.07 39.38
CA GLY A 449 -20.21 14.83 38.26
C GLY A 449 -21.70 14.55 38.09
N SER A 450 -22.43 15.54 37.59
CA SER A 450 -23.85 15.41 37.28
C SER A 450 -24.02 14.58 36.00
N LEU A 451 -24.59 13.38 36.12
CA LEU A 451 -25.09 12.60 34.96
C LEU A 451 -26.50 13.05 34.56
N PHE A 452 -27.26 13.48 35.56
CA PHE A 452 -28.58 14.07 35.45
C PHE A 452 -28.66 15.28 36.39
N PRO A 453 -29.63 16.19 36.21
CA PRO A 453 -29.80 17.35 37.09
C PRO A 453 -29.83 16.99 38.59
N ASP A 454 -30.30 15.78 38.92
CA ASP A 454 -30.52 15.33 40.30
C ASP A 454 -29.59 14.18 40.74
N LEU A 455 -28.55 13.83 39.97
CA LEU A 455 -27.65 12.70 40.28
C LEU A 455 -26.17 13.11 40.15
N THR A 456 -25.52 13.43 41.27
CA THR A 456 -24.18 14.05 41.33
C THR A 456 -23.02 13.15 41.77
N ASP A 457 -23.29 11.90 42.19
CA ASP A 457 -22.33 11.07 42.95
C ASP A 457 -21.87 9.78 42.26
N ASN A 458 -21.52 9.80 40.96
CA ASN A 458 -21.05 8.57 40.33
C ASN A 458 -19.56 8.58 39.96
N LEU A 459 -18.81 7.79 40.74
CA LEU A 459 -17.45 7.35 40.40
C LEU A 459 -17.47 6.24 39.31
N THR A 460 -18.45 5.35 39.31
CA THR A 460 -18.56 4.31 38.26
C THR A 460 -20.01 3.88 38.10
N SER A 461 -20.57 3.92 36.90
CA SER A 461 -21.99 3.62 36.68
C SER A 461 -22.28 3.02 35.31
N VAL A 462 -23.34 2.22 35.22
CA VAL A 462 -23.87 1.68 33.97
C VAL A 462 -25.27 2.26 33.72
N ILE A 463 -25.49 2.85 32.55
CA ILE A 463 -26.77 3.43 32.12
C ILE A 463 -27.32 2.58 30.97
N ILE A 464 -28.62 2.27 31.03
CA ILE A 464 -29.32 1.51 29.99
C ILE A 464 -30.47 2.35 29.48
N HIS A 465 -30.38 2.77 28.23
CA HIS A 465 -31.41 3.58 27.55
C HIS A 465 -32.49 2.68 26.93
N GLY A 466 -33.12 1.86 27.77
CA GLY A 466 -34.14 0.88 27.37
C GLY A 466 -34.50 -0.10 28.48
N ASN A 467 -35.19 -1.19 28.11
CA ASN A 467 -35.61 -2.21 29.06
C ASN A 467 -34.41 -3.10 29.47
N LEU A 468 -34.08 -3.14 30.76
CA LEU A 468 -33.18 -4.14 31.34
C LEU A 468 -34.00 -5.35 31.83
N ILE A 469 -33.91 -6.47 31.11
CA ILE A 469 -34.52 -7.74 31.54
C ILE A 469 -33.44 -8.57 32.26
N VAL A 470 -33.55 -8.69 33.58
CA VAL A 470 -32.66 -9.54 34.38
C VAL A 470 -33.37 -10.86 34.72
N THR A 471 -32.90 -11.96 34.13
CA THR A 471 -33.41 -13.31 34.41
C THR A 471 -32.82 -13.92 35.70
N GLY A 472 -31.74 -13.32 36.24
CA GLY A 472 -31.04 -13.73 37.47
C GLY A 472 -31.22 -12.81 38.68
N ARG A 473 -30.32 -12.93 39.68
CA ARG A 473 -30.21 -11.99 40.82
C ARG A 473 -29.27 -10.85 40.45
N ILE A 474 -29.59 -9.63 40.90
CA ILE A 474 -28.68 -8.48 40.87
C ILE A 474 -28.05 -8.36 42.26
N ALA A 475 -26.72 -8.31 42.33
CA ALA A 475 -25.98 -8.00 43.56
C ALA A 475 -25.28 -6.65 43.39
N THR A 476 -25.45 -5.77 44.36
CA THR A 476 -24.83 -4.43 44.38
C THR A 476 -24.23 -4.18 45.77
N ARG A 477 -23.13 -3.45 45.85
CA ARG A 477 -22.44 -3.06 47.10
C ARG A 477 -22.58 -1.55 47.27
N PHE A 478 -23.28 -1.12 48.31
CA PHE A 478 -23.39 0.28 48.69
C PHE A 478 -22.29 0.62 49.69
N TYR A 479 -21.57 1.71 49.44
CA TYR A 479 -20.73 2.36 50.43
C TYR A 479 -21.50 3.59 50.91
N ASP A 480 -22.16 3.48 52.06
CA ASP A 480 -22.53 4.65 52.85
C ASP A 480 -22.38 4.32 54.34
N THR A 481 -21.92 5.30 55.09
CA THR A 481 -21.60 5.22 56.52
C THR A 481 -22.81 5.35 57.42
N ASP A 482 -24.01 5.67 56.93
CA ASP A 482 -25.16 5.86 57.83
C ASP A 482 -26.54 5.34 57.39
N ASP A 483 -26.75 4.72 56.21
CA ASP A 483 -28.07 4.14 55.91
C ASP A 483 -28.05 2.84 55.09
N LEU A 484 -28.54 1.76 55.72
CA LEU A 484 -28.62 0.41 55.17
C LEU A 484 -29.79 0.27 54.17
N LYS A 485 -29.59 0.66 52.91
CA LYS A 485 -30.58 0.45 51.83
C LYS A 485 -30.59 -1.02 51.37
N THR A 486 -31.58 -1.79 51.83
CA THR A 486 -31.74 -3.21 51.45
C THR A 486 -32.80 -3.36 50.35
N PHE A 487 -32.43 -3.89 49.18
CA PHE A 487 -33.39 -4.19 48.10
C PHE A 487 -34.05 -5.56 48.35
N GLY A 488 -35.29 -5.55 48.84
CA GLY A 488 -36.13 -6.75 48.97
C GLY A 488 -37.00 -6.99 47.73
N ARG A 489 -37.15 -8.26 47.31
CA ARG A 489 -38.11 -8.65 46.26
C ARG A 489 -39.53 -8.69 46.83
N TYR A 490 -40.45 -7.90 46.26
CA TYR A 490 -41.89 -8.13 46.35
C TYR A 490 -42.49 -8.02 44.94
N ASN A 491 -43.15 -9.07 44.45
CA ASN A 491 -43.93 -9.11 43.18
C ASN A 491 -43.29 -8.48 41.91
N ARG A 492 -42.14 -9.02 41.47
CA ARG A 492 -41.52 -8.80 40.14
C ARG A 492 -41.06 -7.36 39.80
N TYR A 493 -41.26 -6.38 40.66
CA TYR A 493 -40.72 -5.02 40.51
C TYR A 493 -39.63 -4.75 41.56
N VAL A 494 -38.65 -3.93 41.19
CA VAL A 494 -37.70 -3.35 42.15
C VAL A 494 -38.43 -2.19 42.82
N HIS A 495 -38.84 -2.38 44.07
CA HIS A 495 -39.51 -1.34 44.85
C HIS A 495 -38.47 -0.53 45.64
N HIS A 496 -38.50 0.79 45.45
CA HIS A 496 -37.83 1.75 46.31
C HIS A 496 -38.66 1.90 47.60
N TYR A 497 -38.04 1.62 48.75
CA TYR A 497 -38.56 2.04 50.05
C TYR A 497 -37.70 3.21 50.52
N ASP A 498 -38.27 4.41 50.45
CA ASP A 498 -37.71 5.59 51.10
C ASP A 498 -38.00 5.47 52.59
N ILE A 499 -36.99 5.12 53.39
CA ILE A 499 -37.13 5.11 54.84
C ILE A 499 -36.86 6.54 55.31
N ASN A 500 -37.84 7.42 55.10
CA ASN A 500 -37.88 8.66 55.85
C ASN A 500 -38.19 8.29 57.31
N ASP A 501 -37.20 8.51 58.17
CA ASP A 501 -37.09 8.17 59.59
C ASP A 501 -38.14 8.83 60.51
N ASP A 502 -39.28 9.30 59.97
CA ASP A 502 -40.26 10.08 60.72
C ASP A 502 -41.71 9.54 60.62
N LEU A 503 -41.96 8.48 59.84
CA LEU A 503 -43.32 7.92 59.65
C LEU A 503 -43.52 6.48 60.16
N LEU A 504 -42.52 5.88 60.80
CA LEU A 504 -42.61 4.51 61.35
C LEU A 504 -42.83 4.44 62.86
N ASN A 505 -43.10 5.56 63.54
CA ASN A 505 -43.25 5.58 65.01
C ASN A 505 -44.68 5.38 65.55
N ASN A 506 -45.65 4.93 64.73
CA ASN A 506 -47.00 4.62 65.22
C ASN A 506 -47.47 3.17 64.99
N TYR A 507 -46.56 2.25 64.70
CA TYR A 507 -46.81 0.83 64.93
C TYR A 507 -45.75 0.30 65.89
N VAL A 508 -46.02 0.39 67.19
CA VAL A 508 -45.20 -0.29 68.21
C VAL A 508 -45.37 -1.80 67.99
N GLN A 509 -44.47 -2.40 67.20
CA GLN A 509 -44.28 -3.85 67.24
C GLN A 509 -43.59 -4.20 68.55
N SER A 510 -44.39 -4.34 69.61
CA SER A 510 -43.92 -4.87 70.89
C SER A 510 -43.50 -6.32 70.71
N THR A 511 -42.19 -6.59 70.67
CA THR A 511 -41.66 -7.96 70.61
C THR A 511 -42.13 -8.75 71.84
N SER A 512 -42.77 -9.91 71.60
CA SER A 512 -43.44 -10.72 72.64
C SER A 512 -42.89 -12.15 72.71
N ASP A 513 -41.64 -12.37 72.30
CA ASP A 513 -40.99 -13.69 72.27
C ASP A 513 -40.77 -14.24 73.70
N ARG A 514 -41.08 -15.53 73.91
CA ARG A 514 -40.95 -16.22 75.20
C ARG A 514 -39.51 -16.19 75.74
N ARG A 515 -38.50 -16.19 74.87
CA ARG A 515 -37.07 -16.13 75.26
C ARG A 515 -36.66 -14.80 75.88
N LEU A 516 -37.46 -13.76 75.66
CA LEU A 516 -37.22 -12.41 76.18
C LEU A 516 -38.00 -12.15 77.49
N LYS A 517 -38.67 -13.16 78.07
CA LYS A 517 -39.58 -13.01 79.21
C LYS A 517 -39.35 -14.08 80.28
N TYR A 518 -39.34 -13.68 81.55
CA TYR A 518 -39.52 -14.60 82.66
C TYR A 518 -41.01 -14.96 82.80
N VAL A 519 -41.39 -16.15 82.37
CA VAL A 519 -42.81 -16.59 82.36
C VAL A 519 -43.17 -17.28 83.67
N GLY A 520 -44.11 -16.68 84.43
CA GLY A 520 -44.68 -17.24 85.66
C GLY A 520 -45.88 -18.18 85.43
N LYS A 521 -46.70 -18.40 86.47
CA LYS A 521 -47.96 -19.16 86.37
C LYS A 521 -49.01 -18.38 85.56
N GLU A 522 -49.92 -19.10 84.90
CA GLU A 522 -51.03 -18.52 84.15
C GLU A 522 -51.95 -17.70 85.07
N ASN A 523 -52.42 -16.56 84.56
CA ASN A 523 -53.39 -15.70 85.26
C ASN A 523 -54.79 -16.02 84.75
N SER A 524 -55.68 -16.45 85.62
CA SER A 524 -57.07 -16.83 85.30
C SER A 524 -58.12 -15.82 85.77
N SER A 525 -57.73 -14.72 86.43
CA SER A 525 -58.66 -13.71 86.92
C SER A 525 -59.05 -12.76 85.79
N GLY A 526 -60.36 -12.60 85.53
CA GLY A 526 -60.86 -11.74 84.45
C GLY A 526 -62.23 -11.14 84.74
N LEU A 527 -63.29 -11.95 84.69
CA LEU A 527 -64.67 -11.47 84.69
C LEU A 527 -65.03 -10.65 85.93
N ASP A 528 -64.61 -11.10 87.11
CA ASP A 528 -64.88 -10.40 88.38
C ASP A 528 -64.18 -9.03 88.46
N LYS A 529 -63.02 -8.87 87.83
CA LYS A 529 -62.31 -7.57 87.76
C LYS A 529 -62.99 -6.64 86.77
N ILE A 530 -63.37 -7.15 85.59
CA ILE A 530 -64.05 -6.36 84.56
C ILE A 530 -65.42 -5.86 85.06
N ARG A 531 -66.16 -6.68 85.83
CA ARG A 531 -67.46 -6.29 86.42
C ARG A 531 -67.39 -5.10 87.39
N GLN A 532 -66.23 -4.84 87.98
CA GLN A 532 -66.03 -3.71 88.90
C GLN A 532 -65.69 -2.40 88.17
N LEU A 533 -65.40 -2.46 86.87
CA LEU A 533 -65.07 -1.28 86.08
C LEU A 533 -66.33 -0.49 85.75
N LYS A 534 -66.21 0.85 85.85
CA LYS A 534 -67.24 1.79 85.43
C LYS A 534 -66.80 2.47 84.15
N VAL A 535 -67.65 2.44 83.14
CA VAL A 535 -67.44 3.12 81.86
C VAL A 535 -68.24 4.42 81.88
N PHE A 536 -67.58 5.50 81.49
CA PHE A 536 -68.14 6.84 81.46
C PHE A 536 -68.05 7.41 80.04
N ASN A 537 -69.07 8.16 79.67
CA ASN A 537 -68.98 9.11 78.58
C ASN A 537 -68.40 10.41 79.15
N TYR A 538 -67.36 10.96 78.54
CA TYR A 538 -66.73 12.18 79.02
C TYR A 538 -66.23 13.02 77.83
N THR A 539 -66.05 14.31 78.09
CA THR A 539 -65.37 15.25 77.18
C THR A 539 -64.20 15.87 77.94
N TYR A 540 -63.15 16.27 77.23
CA TYR A 540 -62.02 16.93 77.87
C TYR A 540 -62.36 18.38 78.21
N LYS A 541 -62.00 18.82 79.43
CA LYS A 541 -62.29 20.18 79.89
C LYS A 541 -61.60 21.29 79.06
N LYS A 542 -60.51 20.94 78.35
CA LYS A 542 -59.74 21.84 77.49
C LYS A 542 -59.99 21.61 75.99
N ASP A 543 -60.96 20.77 75.65
CA ASP A 543 -61.38 20.55 74.27
C ASP A 543 -62.58 21.46 73.96
N ASP A 544 -62.33 22.50 73.17
CA ASP A 544 -63.34 23.48 72.77
C ASP A 544 -64.45 22.86 71.91
N ASN A 545 -64.15 21.76 71.20
CA ASN A 545 -65.09 21.05 70.35
C ASN A 545 -66.00 20.09 71.13
N LYS A 546 -65.70 19.83 72.41
CA LYS A 546 -66.43 18.91 73.30
C LYS A 546 -66.67 17.53 72.65
N GLU A 547 -65.64 16.97 72.03
CA GLU A 547 -65.70 15.67 71.39
C GLU A 547 -66.03 14.57 72.42
N PRO A 548 -67.06 13.74 72.18
CA PRO A 548 -67.46 12.71 73.13
C PRO A 548 -66.50 11.53 73.07
N HIS A 549 -65.95 11.17 74.23
CA HIS A 549 -65.15 9.96 74.41
C HIS A 549 -65.85 8.99 75.36
N VAL A 550 -65.55 7.70 75.19
CA VAL A 550 -66.01 6.63 76.08
C VAL A 550 -64.79 5.96 76.68
N GLY A 551 -64.77 5.80 78.00
CA GLY A 551 -63.65 5.15 78.66
C GLY A 551 -63.79 5.03 80.16
N VAL A 552 -62.71 4.63 80.81
CA VAL A 552 -62.63 4.50 82.26
C VAL A 552 -61.87 5.69 82.85
N ILE A 553 -62.22 6.08 84.08
CA ILE A 553 -61.57 7.16 84.81
C ILE A 553 -60.44 6.58 85.66
N ALA A 554 -59.24 7.16 85.55
CA ALA A 554 -58.02 6.61 86.14
C ALA A 554 -58.11 6.37 87.65
N GLN A 555 -58.79 7.24 88.40
CA GLN A 555 -58.98 7.13 89.85
C GLN A 555 -59.85 5.93 90.25
N ASP A 556 -60.85 5.60 89.44
CA ASP A 556 -61.71 4.43 89.69
C ASP A 556 -61.05 3.15 89.18
N LEU A 557 -60.35 3.24 88.04
CA LEU A 557 -59.58 2.13 87.50
C LEU A 557 -58.48 1.68 88.47
N GLN A 558 -57.78 2.62 89.12
CA GLN A 558 -56.68 2.32 90.03
C GLN A 558 -57.09 1.42 91.21
N LYS A 559 -58.37 1.48 91.63
CA LYS A 559 -58.91 0.62 92.71
C LYS A 559 -58.99 -0.85 92.30
N VAL A 560 -59.12 -1.12 91.00
CA VAL A 560 -59.30 -2.47 90.43
C VAL A 560 -58.02 -2.97 89.77
N PHE A 561 -57.30 -2.09 89.08
CA PHE A 561 -56.02 -2.34 88.40
C PHE A 561 -54.98 -1.28 88.82
N PRO A 562 -54.38 -1.40 90.02
CA PRO A 562 -53.44 -0.40 90.52
C PRO A 562 -52.21 -0.23 89.61
N ASP A 563 -51.71 -1.32 89.03
CA ASP A 563 -50.51 -1.31 88.17
C ASP A 563 -50.75 -0.69 86.78
N ALA A 564 -52.02 -0.66 86.34
CA ALA A 564 -52.40 -0.05 85.06
C ALA A 564 -52.47 1.48 85.13
N VAL A 565 -52.36 2.06 86.33
CA VAL A 565 -52.46 3.52 86.55
C VAL A 565 -51.17 4.06 87.13
N LYS A 566 -50.54 4.99 86.40
CA LYS A 566 -49.31 5.66 86.85
C LYS A 566 -49.53 7.16 87.01
N LYS A 567 -48.97 7.73 88.07
CA LYS A 567 -48.98 9.16 88.30
C LYS A 567 -47.86 9.84 87.50
N GLY A 568 -48.24 10.75 86.61
CA GLY A 568 -47.31 11.57 85.85
C GLY A 568 -46.58 12.60 86.71
N LYS A 569 -45.50 13.18 86.17
CA LYS A 569 -44.72 14.23 86.84
C LYS A 569 -45.53 15.51 87.11
N ASP A 570 -46.57 15.73 86.31
CA ASP A 570 -47.56 16.81 86.40
C ASP A 570 -48.68 16.55 87.43
N GLY A 571 -48.65 15.39 88.09
CA GLY A 571 -49.61 15.00 89.12
C GLY A 571 -50.90 14.36 88.60
N PHE A 572 -51.12 14.33 87.28
CA PHE A 572 -52.26 13.64 86.67
C PHE A 572 -52.03 12.12 86.60
N LEU A 573 -53.11 11.36 86.62
CA LEU A 573 -53.04 9.89 86.48
C LEU A 573 -53.20 9.51 85.01
N THR A 574 -52.30 8.67 84.52
CA THR A 574 -52.32 8.08 83.18
C THR A 574 -52.69 6.60 83.26
N ILE A 575 -53.30 6.08 82.21
CA ILE A 575 -53.76 4.69 82.12
C ILE A 575 -52.97 3.96 81.04
N ARG A 576 -52.50 2.75 81.34
CA ARG A 576 -51.98 1.80 80.34
C ARG A 576 -53.02 0.71 80.10
N MET A 577 -53.70 0.77 78.96
CA MET A 577 -54.77 -0.18 78.62
C MET A 577 -54.27 -1.62 78.40
N GLU A 578 -53.01 -1.78 78.00
CA GLU A 578 -52.39 -3.09 77.81
C GLU A 578 -52.36 -3.92 79.10
N ASP A 579 -52.14 -3.28 80.24
CA ASP A 579 -52.03 -3.93 81.55
C ASP A 579 -53.37 -4.48 82.07
N MET A 580 -54.51 -4.10 81.46
CA MET A 580 -55.82 -4.68 81.77
C MET A 580 -56.35 -5.63 80.69
N PHE A 581 -55.70 -5.67 79.51
CA PHE A 581 -56.21 -6.42 78.37
C PHE A 581 -56.30 -7.93 78.64
N TYR A 582 -55.41 -8.47 79.48
CA TYR A 582 -55.47 -9.87 79.92
C TYR A 582 -56.80 -10.20 80.63
N ALA A 583 -57.35 -9.25 81.40
CA ALA A 583 -58.59 -9.46 82.15
C ALA A 583 -59.80 -9.52 81.21
N VAL A 584 -59.77 -8.77 80.10
CA VAL A 584 -60.79 -8.84 79.05
C VAL A 584 -60.73 -10.20 78.35
N ILE A 585 -59.54 -10.67 77.97
CA ILE A 585 -59.36 -11.99 77.34
C ILE A 585 -59.88 -13.09 78.27
N ASN A 586 -59.52 -13.06 79.54
CA ASN A 586 -59.98 -14.05 80.52
C ASN A 586 -61.49 -13.97 80.78
N ALA A 587 -62.06 -12.77 80.83
CA ALA A 587 -63.50 -12.58 80.98
C ALA A 587 -64.28 -13.18 79.80
N VAL A 588 -63.78 -13.01 78.57
CA VAL A 588 -64.38 -13.61 77.37
C VAL A 588 -64.29 -15.14 77.43
N LYS A 589 -63.14 -15.71 77.79
CA LYS A 589 -62.99 -17.17 77.97
C LYS A 589 -63.94 -17.73 79.02
N GLU A 590 -64.08 -17.02 80.15
CA GLU A 590 -65.00 -17.43 81.23
C GLU A 590 -66.46 -17.32 80.78
N LEU A 591 -66.81 -16.27 80.04
CA LEU A 591 -68.16 -16.09 79.51
C LEU A 591 -68.49 -17.17 78.48
N ASP A 592 -67.57 -17.49 77.57
CA ASP A 592 -67.70 -18.56 76.57
C ASP A 592 -67.94 -19.92 77.24
N ALA A 593 -67.12 -20.27 78.25
CA ALA A 593 -67.30 -21.50 79.01
C ALA A 593 -68.69 -21.59 79.68
N ARG A 594 -69.20 -20.47 80.22
CA ARG A 594 -70.55 -20.41 80.79
C ARG A 594 -71.64 -20.52 79.72
N VAL A 595 -71.46 -19.88 78.56
CA VAL A 595 -72.39 -19.95 77.43
C VAL A 595 -72.45 -21.38 76.90
N THR A 596 -71.32 -22.04 76.65
CA THR A 596 -71.28 -23.43 76.21
C THR A 596 -71.95 -24.37 77.21
N ALA A 597 -71.75 -24.15 78.53
CA ALA A 597 -72.41 -24.94 79.56
C ALA A 597 -73.94 -24.75 79.54
N LEU A 598 -74.42 -23.51 79.38
CA LEU A 598 -75.85 -23.18 79.28
C LEU A 598 -76.48 -23.72 77.98
N GLU A 599 -75.76 -23.70 76.86
CA GLU A 599 -76.22 -24.28 75.59
C GLU A 599 -76.37 -25.80 75.71
N LYS A 600 -75.41 -26.48 76.37
CA LYS A 600 -75.50 -27.91 76.65
C LYS A 600 -76.68 -28.24 77.56
N GLU A 601 -76.89 -27.49 78.64
CA GLU A 601 -78.04 -27.67 79.52
C GLU A 601 -79.36 -27.48 78.77
N ASN A 602 -79.46 -26.47 77.91
CA ASN A 602 -80.62 -26.26 77.07
C ASN A 602 -80.86 -27.40 76.07
N ALA A 603 -79.80 -27.96 75.48
CA ALA A 603 -79.91 -29.12 74.59
C ALA A 603 -80.40 -30.36 75.35
N ASP A 604 -79.90 -30.61 76.56
CA ASP A 604 -80.33 -31.73 77.42
C ASP A 604 -81.80 -31.55 77.88
N LEU A 605 -82.19 -30.32 78.22
CA LEU A 605 -83.58 -29.98 78.56
C LEU A 605 -84.53 -30.18 77.37
N LYS A 606 -84.14 -29.75 76.16
CA LYS A 606 -84.92 -30.01 74.93
C LYS A 606 -85.05 -31.51 74.64
N ALA A 607 -83.96 -32.26 74.72
CA ALA A 607 -83.99 -33.71 74.51
C ALA A 607 -84.83 -34.46 75.56
N ARG A 608 -84.98 -33.89 76.77
CA ARG A 608 -85.88 -34.40 77.81
C ARG A 608 -87.33 -34.04 77.54
N LEU A 609 -87.59 -32.83 77.02
CA LEU A 609 -88.91 -32.39 76.59
C LEU A 609 -89.43 -33.27 75.45
N ASP A 610 -88.61 -33.49 74.40
CA ASP A 610 -88.96 -34.35 73.26
C ASP A 610 -89.28 -35.79 73.71
N ARG A 611 -88.53 -36.32 74.69
CA ARG A 611 -88.79 -37.65 75.28
C ARG A 611 -90.07 -37.70 76.12
N LEU A 612 -90.48 -36.60 76.74
CA LEU A 612 -91.74 -36.51 77.48
C LEU A 612 -92.92 -36.38 76.52
N GLU A 613 -92.80 -35.58 75.47
CA GLU A 613 -93.83 -35.45 74.42
C GLU A 613 -94.04 -36.76 73.66
N ALA A 614 -92.97 -37.51 73.38
CA ALA A 614 -93.05 -38.84 72.76
C ALA A 614 -93.69 -39.93 73.64
N LYS A 615 -93.87 -39.70 74.95
CA LYS A 615 -94.64 -40.57 75.85
C LYS A 615 -96.13 -40.20 75.94
N ILE A 616 -96.51 -39.03 75.42
CA ILE A 616 -97.87 -38.48 75.47
C ILE A 616 -98.62 -38.75 74.15
N LYS A 617 -97.90 -39.06 73.06
CA LYS A 617 -98.44 -39.73 71.86
C LYS A 617 -98.31 -41.25 71.98
#